data_AF-A0A7V8IRA6-F1
#
_entry.id   AF-A0A7V8IRA6-F1
#
_cell.length_a   1.000
_cell.length_b   1.000
_cell.length_c   1.000
_cell.angle_alpha   90.00
_cell.angle_beta   90.00
_cell.angle_gamma   90.00
#
_symmetry.space_group_name_H-M   'P 1'
#
loop_
_entity.id
_entity.type
_entity.pdbx_description
1 polymer ?
#
loop_
_entity_poly.entity_id
_entity_poly.type
_entity_poly.pdbx_seq_one_letter_code
_entity_poly.pdbx_strand_id
1 'polypeptide(L)'
;MPLYDELIGVLEKEFELCAQLVGLLQKERDVIVGLDPAALELLLREKETMIAGIRLCDESRERVLASLGFAGRTISDVAQLADNDYRERLTALASKFKAIVGSIAELNRFNGVLIDKSLHYVKTSYNFLDSFGIQPKQQLSVEA
;
A
#
# COMPACT_ATOMS: atom_id res chain seq x y z
N MET A 1 -27.67 15.40 -4.30
CA MET A 1 -28.18 14.02 -4.10
C MET A 1 -27.37 13.40 -2.97
N PRO A 2 -27.97 13.04 -1.82
CA PRO A 2 -27.24 12.63 -0.62
C PRO A 2 -26.31 11.41 -0.83
N LEU A 3 -26.62 10.53 -1.79
CA LEU A 3 -25.81 9.35 -2.08
C LEU A 3 -24.47 9.64 -2.79
N TYR A 4 -24.37 10.72 -3.59
CA TYR A 4 -23.08 11.10 -4.19
C TYR A 4 -22.12 11.70 -3.15
N ASP A 5 -22.66 12.42 -2.16
CA ASP A 5 -21.87 12.91 -1.04
C ASP A 5 -21.38 11.77 -0.14
N GLU A 6 -22.19 10.73 0.06
CA GLU A 6 -21.76 9.49 0.73
C GLU A 6 -20.62 8.80 -0.03
N LEU A 7 -20.75 8.63 -1.36
CA LEU A 7 -19.69 8.05 -2.19
C LEU A 7 -18.40 8.85 -2.08
N ILE A 8 -18.48 10.18 -2.16
CA ILE A 8 -17.32 11.06 -2.05
C ILE A 8 -16.67 10.92 -0.68
N GLY A 9 -17.45 10.87 0.41
CA GLY A 9 -16.90 10.69 1.76
C GLY A 9 -16.17 9.36 1.93
N VAL A 10 -16.70 8.26 1.35
CA VAL A 10 -16.01 6.96 1.36
C VAL A 10 -14.71 7.03 0.57
N LEU A 11 -14.72 7.66 -0.61
CA LEU A 11 -13.55 7.81 -1.47
C LEU A 11 -12.46 8.69 -0.84
N GLU A 12 -12.83 9.76 -0.15
CA GLU A 12 -11.89 10.62 0.57
C GLU A 12 -11.20 9.85 1.70
N LYS A 13 -11.96 9.07 2.47
CA LYS A 13 -11.42 8.19 3.51
C LYS A 13 -10.49 7.12 2.93
N GLU A 14 -10.91 6.45 1.87
CA GLU A 14 -10.09 5.43 1.19
C GLU A 14 -8.78 6.03 0.66
N PHE A 15 -8.83 7.28 0.16
CA PHE A 15 -7.64 8.01 -0.28
C PHE A 15 -6.69 8.35 0.88
N GLU A 16 -7.21 8.79 2.02
CA GLU A 16 -6.40 9.06 3.22
C GLU A 16 -5.66 7.81 3.70
N LEU A 17 -6.32 6.65 3.68
CA LEU A 17 -5.70 5.37 4.03
C LEU A 17 -4.59 5.01 3.03
N CYS A 18 -4.83 5.18 1.72
CA CYS A 18 -3.80 5.02 0.70
C CYS A 18 -2.60 5.95 0.94
N ALA A 19 -2.83 7.19 1.37
CA ALA A 19 -1.78 8.16 1.68
C ALA A 19 -0.95 7.75 2.91
N GLN A 20 -1.59 7.21 3.94
CA GLN A 20 -0.89 6.65 5.08
C GLN A 20 -0.04 5.44 4.68
N LEU A 21 -0.56 4.57 3.80
CA LEU A 21 0.20 3.44 3.26
C LEU A 21 1.45 3.91 2.49
N VAL A 22 1.35 4.97 1.69
CA VAL A 22 2.53 5.57 1.03
C VAL A 22 3.60 5.96 2.06
N GLY A 23 3.20 6.57 3.19
CA GLY A 23 4.12 6.89 4.29
C GLY A 23 4.80 5.65 4.88
N LEU A 24 4.06 4.56 5.09
CA LEU A 24 4.64 3.30 5.57
C LEU A 24 5.62 2.69 4.56
N LEU A 25 5.32 2.74 3.27
CA LEU A 25 6.23 2.26 2.23
C LEU A 25 7.50 3.11 2.11
N GLN A 26 7.41 4.42 2.36
CA GLN A 26 8.59 5.27 2.45
C GLN A 26 9.45 4.93 3.67
N LYS A 27 8.83 4.68 4.83
CA LYS A 27 9.52 4.23 6.05
C LYS A 27 10.17 2.84 5.87
N GLU A 28 9.51 1.95 5.13
CA GLU A 28 10.01 0.60 4.82
C GLU A 28 11.38 0.65 4.14
N ARG A 29 11.58 1.58 3.21
CA ARG A 29 12.88 1.82 2.59
C ARG A 29 13.97 2.04 3.64
N ASP A 30 13.73 2.92 4.59
CA ASP A 30 14.74 3.33 5.58
C ASP A 30 15.07 2.17 6.53
N VAL A 31 14.06 1.37 6.90
CA VAL A 31 14.22 0.16 7.72
C VAL A 31 15.00 -0.93 6.97
N ILE A 32 14.71 -1.16 5.68
CA ILE A 32 15.44 -2.15 4.87
C ILE A 32 16.92 -1.78 4.75
N VAL A 33 17.22 -0.49 4.53
CA VAL A 33 18.61 -0.01 4.45
C VAL A 33 19.32 -0.14 5.80
N GLY A 34 18.60 0.06 6.91
CA GLY A 34 19.12 -0.11 8.27
C GLY A 34 19.40 -1.56 8.68
N LEU A 35 18.91 -2.55 7.92
CA LEU A 35 18.99 -3.98 8.24
C LEU A 35 18.50 -4.30 9.67
N ASP A 36 17.42 -3.64 10.12
CA ASP A 36 16.81 -3.83 11.44
C ASP A 36 15.57 -4.76 11.34
N PRO A 37 15.68 -6.03 11.75
CA PRO A 37 14.57 -6.99 11.64
C PRO A 37 13.41 -6.66 12.56
N ALA A 38 13.67 -6.09 13.75
CA ALA A 38 12.63 -5.77 14.72
C ALA A 38 11.79 -4.57 14.25
N ALA A 39 12.45 -3.55 13.70
CA ALA A 39 11.76 -2.43 13.08
C ALA A 39 10.96 -2.87 11.84
N LEU A 40 11.47 -3.83 11.07
CA LEU A 40 10.76 -4.38 9.90
C LEU A 40 9.50 -5.14 10.32
N GLU A 41 9.58 -5.97 11.37
CA GLU A 41 8.43 -6.70 11.88
C GLU A 41 7.33 -5.76 12.38
N LEU A 42 7.69 -4.71 13.13
CA LEU A 42 6.73 -3.71 13.59
C LEU A 42 6.03 -3.02 12.40
N LEU A 43 6.81 -2.67 11.37
CA LEU A 43 6.28 -2.02 10.18
C LEU A 43 5.33 -2.94 9.38
N LEU A 44 5.62 -4.24 9.33
CA LEU A 44 4.73 -5.21 8.69
C LEU A 44 3.36 -5.25 9.39
N ARG A 45 3.34 -5.25 10.73
CA ARG A 45 2.08 -5.21 11.52
C ARG A 45 1.29 -3.91 11.27
N GLU A 46 1.98 -2.77 11.19
CA GLU A 46 1.38 -1.49 10.81
C GLU A 46 0.74 -1.58 9.41
N LYS A 47 1.46 -2.14 8.43
CA LYS A 47 0.96 -2.33 7.05
C LYS A 47 -0.23 -3.28 6.97
N GLU A 48 -0.23 -4.39 7.72
CA GLU A 48 -1.35 -5.34 7.76
C GLU A 48 -2.64 -4.69 8.27
N THR A 49 -2.53 -3.94 9.37
CA THR A 49 -3.65 -3.14 9.90
C THR A 49 -4.14 -2.16 8.85
N MET A 50 -3.21 -1.53 8.12
CA MET A 50 -3.57 -0.55 7.11
C MET A 50 -4.32 -1.19 5.93
N ILE A 51 -3.79 -2.30 5.41
CA ILE A 51 -4.40 -3.05 4.30
C ILE A 51 -5.81 -3.54 4.67
N ALA A 52 -6.02 -3.99 5.91
CA ALA A 52 -7.35 -4.36 6.38
C ALA A 52 -8.32 -3.17 6.34
N GLY A 53 -7.87 -1.98 6.77
CA GLY A 53 -8.66 -0.75 6.71
C GLY A 53 -9.03 -0.33 5.28
N ILE A 54 -8.09 -0.47 4.33
CA ILE A 54 -8.33 -0.18 2.91
C ILE A 54 -9.40 -1.14 2.36
N ARG A 55 -9.30 -2.44 2.64
CA ARG A 55 -10.30 -3.44 2.21
C ARG A 55 -11.71 -3.11 2.70
N LEU A 56 -11.85 -2.71 3.96
CA LEU A 56 -13.16 -2.30 4.51
C LEU A 56 -13.72 -1.06 3.80
N CYS A 57 -12.86 -0.13 3.39
CA CYS A 57 -13.30 1.04 2.62
C CYS A 57 -13.69 0.66 1.19
N ASP A 58 -12.94 -0.24 0.54
CA ASP A 58 -13.29 -0.80 -0.77
C ASP A 58 -14.68 -1.47 -0.73
N GLU A 59 -14.94 -2.32 0.26
CA GLU A 59 -16.25 -2.97 0.45
C GLU A 59 -17.36 -1.93 0.71
N SER A 60 -17.06 -0.85 1.43
CA SER A 60 -17.99 0.25 1.63
C SER A 60 -18.28 0.98 0.32
N ARG A 61 -17.25 1.23 -0.50
CA ARG A 61 -17.39 1.88 -1.81
C ARG A 61 -18.26 1.04 -2.72
N GLU A 62 -18.01 -0.28 -2.79
CA GLU A 62 -18.81 -1.19 -3.61
C GLU A 62 -20.29 -1.20 -3.19
N ARG A 63 -20.58 -1.17 -1.88
CA ARG A 63 -21.97 -1.05 -1.37
C ARG A 63 -22.64 0.26 -1.80
N VAL A 64 -21.93 1.39 -1.71
CA VAL A 64 -22.48 2.70 -2.13
C VAL A 64 -22.65 2.77 -3.65
N LEU A 65 -21.72 2.22 -4.42
CA LEU A 65 -21.87 2.12 -5.88
C LEU A 65 -23.07 1.25 -6.26
N ALA A 66 -23.30 0.14 -5.56
CA ALA A 66 -24.47 -0.70 -5.78
C ALA A 66 -25.78 0.02 -5.46
N SER A 67 -25.85 0.78 -4.36
CA SER A 67 -27.06 1.55 -3.98
C SER A 67 -27.37 2.68 -4.97
N LEU A 68 -26.35 3.22 -5.63
CA LEU A 68 -26.47 4.19 -6.72
C LEU A 68 -26.81 3.57 -8.08
N GLY A 69 -26.87 2.25 -8.21
CA GLY A 69 -27.07 1.56 -9.50
C GLY A 69 -25.83 1.56 -10.40
N PHE A 70 -24.65 1.81 -9.83
CA PHE A 70 -23.35 1.84 -10.51
C PHE A 70 -22.44 0.67 -10.13
N ALA A 71 -23.02 -0.46 -9.69
CA ALA A 71 -22.26 -1.66 -9.38
C ALA A 71 -21.32 -2.04 -10.54
N GLY A 72 -20.04 -2.30 -10.22
CA GLY A 72 -19.01 -2.67 -11.19
C GLY A 72 -18.49 -1.53 -12.08
N ARG A 73 -18.97 -0.28 -11.90
CA ARG A 73 -18.45 0.88 -12.63
C ARG A 73 -17.25 1.48 -11.94
N THR A 74 -16.36 2.09 -12.72
CA THR A 74 -15.24 2.87 -12.18
C THR A 74 -15.72 4.25 -11.72
N ILE A 75 -14.95 4.90 -10.83
CA ILE A 75 -15.23 6.28 -10.37
C ILE A 75 -15.28 7.24 -11.57
N SER A 76 -14.42 7.03 -12.57
CA SER A 76 -14.40 7.81 -13.81
C SER A 76 -15.72 7.67 -14.60
N ASP A 77 -16.28 6.45 -14.68
CA ASP A 77 -17.56 6.23 -15.35
C ASP A 77 -18.70 6.90 -14.59
N VAL A 78 -18.68 6.83 -13.26
CA VAL A 78 -19.68 7.49 -12.39
C VAL A 78 -19.60 9.01 -12.54
N ALA A 79 -18.40 9.59 -12.63
CA ALA A 79 -18.21 11.02 -12.82
C ALA A 79 -18.85 11.53 -14.13
N GLN A 80 -18.75 10.75 -15.22
CA GLN A 80 -19.35 11.12 -16.51
C GLN A 80 -20.87 11.18 -16.47
N LEU A 81 -21.50 10.37 -15.63
CA LEU A 81 -22.96 10.29 -15.46
C LEU A 81 -23.50 11.30 -14.45
N ALA A 82 -22.63 11.88 -13.61
CA ALA A 82 -23.02 12.85 -12.60
C ALA A 82 -23.23 14.25 -13.20
N ASP A 83 -24.03 15.05 -12.49
CA ASP A 83 -24.20 16.48 -12.75
C ASP A 83 -22.89 17.25 -12.50
N ASN A 84 -22.78 18.47 -13.05
CA ASN A 84 -21.52 19.23 -13.14
C ASN A 84 -20.73 19.31 -11.82
N ASP A 85 -21.37 19.68 -10.70
CA ASP A 85 -20.67 19.84 -9.41
C ASP A 85 -20.07 18.53 -8.89
N TYR A 86 -20.79 17.41 -9.03
CA TYR A 86 -20.34 16.09 -8.59
C TYR A 86 -19.33 15.49 -9.57
N ARG A 87 -19.51 15.74 -10.87
CA ARG A 87 -18.58 15.33 -11.92
C ARG A 87 -17.18 15.85 -11.66
N GLU A 88 -17.01 17.12 -11.33
CA GLU A 88 -15.70 17.70 -11.05
C GLU A 88 -15.03 17.05 -9.84
N ARG A 89 -15.77 16.91 -8.73
CA ARG A 89 -15.26 16.28 -7.49
C ARG A 89 -14.85 14.82 -7.71
N LEU A 90 -15.70 14.03 -8.37
CA LEU A 90 -15.41 12.62 -8.67
C LEU A 90 -14.26 12.46 -9.67
N THR A 91 -14.16 13.33 -10.68
CA THR A 91 -13.04 13.33 -11.63
C THR A 91 -11.72 13.66 -10.93
N ALA A 92 -11.73 14.62 -10.02
CA ALA A 92 -10.56 14.97 -9.21
C ALA A 92 -10.13 13.80 -8.31
N LEU A 93 -11.08 13.13 -7.65
CA LEU A 93 -10.80 11.94 -6.85
C LEU A 93 -10.25 10.79 -7.69
N ALA A 94 -10.86 10.48 -8.84
CA ALA A 94 -10.36 9.44 -9.75
C ALA A 94 -8.90 9.71 -10.17
N SER A 95 -8.56 10.97 -10.46
CA SER A 95 -7.20 11.39 -10.79
C SER A 95 -6.23 11.20 -9.61
N LYS A 96 -6.65 11.60 -8.41
CA LYS A 96 -5.87 11.40 -7.17
C LYS A 96 -5.62 9.91 -6.90
N PHE A 97 -6.62 9.06 -7.05
CA PHE A 97 -6.48 7.61 -6.91
C PHE A 97 -5.51 7.00 -7.92
N LYS A 98 -5.60 7.42 -9.18
CA LYS A 98 -4.66 6.95 -10.21
C LYS A 98 -3.21 7.28 -9.87
N ALA A 99 -2.96 8.50 -9.37
CA ALA A 99 -1.65 8.93 -8.94
C ALA A 99 -1.14 8.14 -7.72
N ILE A 100 -1.97 7.99 -6.69
CA ILE A 100 -1.53 7.35 -5.44
C ILE A 100 -1.33 5.84 -5.59
N VAL A 101 -2.17 5.16 -6.36
CA VAL A 101 -1.98 3.73 -6.69
C VAL A 101 -0.70 3.52 -7.48
N GLY A 102 -0.38 4.44 -8.41
CA GLY A 102 0.90 4.46 -9.12
C GLY A 102 2.08 4.58 -8.14
N SER A 103 2.02 5.54 -7.21
CA SER A 103 3.07 5.73 -6.20
C SER A 103 3.23 4.51 -5.29
N ILE A 104 2.14 3.87 -4.87
CA ILE A 104 2.17 2.64 -4.07
C ILE A 104 2.85 1.51 -4.83
N ALA A 105 2.52 1.32 -6.10
CA ALA A 105 3.11 0.28 -6.95
C ALA A 105 4.62 0.51 -7.14
N GLU A 106 5.03 1.76 -7.40
CA GLU A 106 6.44 2.12 -7.56
C GLU A 106 7.25 1.92 -6.28
N LEU A 107 6.75 2.39 -5.14
CA LEU A 107 7.42 2.25 -3.84
C LEU A 107 7.54 0.77 -3.44
N ASN A 108 6.47 -0.01 -3.59
CA ASN A 108 6.51 -1.46 -3.33
C ASN A 108 7.55 -2.16 -4.21
N ARG A 109 7.58 -1.85 -5.51
CA ARG A 109 8.57 -2.42 -6.44
C ARG A 109 9.99 -2.04 -6.03
N PHE A 110 10.21 -0.78 -5.66
CA PHE A 110 11.51 -0.28 -5.23
C PHE A 110 11.98 -0.96 -3.94
N ASN A 111 11.11 -1.07 -2.93
CA ASN A 111 11.42 -1.78 -1.68
C ASN A 111 11.73 -3.25 -1.93
N GLY A 112 11.01 -3.92 -2.83
CA GLY A 112 11.33 -5.29 -3.26
C GLY A 112 12.76 -5.41 -3.81
N VAL A 113 13.15 -4.50 -4.71
CA VAL A 113 14.53 -4.48 -5.25
C VAL A 113 15.58 -4.24 -4.15
N LEU A 114 15.28 -3.41 -3.14
CA LEU A 114 16.19 -3.19 -2.02
C LEU A 114 16.34 -4.46 -1.17
N ILE A 115 15.25 -5.16 -0.88
CA ILE A 115 15.28 -6.44 -0.15
C ILE A 115 16.16 -7.46 -0.89
N ASP A 116 15.96 -7.60 -2.21
CA ASP A 116 16.74 -8.53 -3.03
C ASP A 116 18.25 -8.22 -2.97
N LYS A 117 18.61 -6.93 -3.03
CA LYS A 117 20.00 -6.47 -2.90
C LYS A 117 20.57 -6.75 -1.53
N SER A 118 19.82 -6.47 -0.47
CA SER A 118 20.24 -6.75 0.92
C SER A 118 20.48 -8.25 1.13
N LEU A 119 19.58 -9.10 0.63
CA LEU A 119 19.73 -10.56 0.70
C LEU A 119 20.95 -11.04 -0.10
N HIS A 120 21.19 -10.47 -1.28
CA HIS A 120 22.37 -10.79 -2.08
C HIS A 120 23.67 -10.44 -1.33
N TYR A 121 23.72 -9.30 -0.66
CA TYR A 121 24.87 -8.89 0.15
C TYR A 121 25.10 -9.84 1.33
N VAL A 122 24.05 -10.16 2.09
CA VAL A 122 24.12 -11.12 3.22
C VAL A 122 24.61 -12.47 2.75
N LYS A 123 24.07 -13.00 1.64
CA LYS A 123 24.49 -14.29 1.07
C LYS A 123 25.94 -14.28 0.59
N THR A 124 26.39 -13.18 -0.03
CA THR A 124 27.78 -13.05 -0.50
C THR A 124 28.74 -13.00 0.69
N SER A 125 28.43 -12.24 1.73
CA SER A 125 29.21 -12.19 2.97
C SER A 125 29.26 -13.55 3.67
N TYR A 126 28.14 -14.28 3.70
CA TYR A 126 28.11 -15.64 4.22
C TYR A 126 29.05 -16.57 3.44
N ASN A 127 28.92 -16.60 2.11
CA ASN A 127 29.76 -17.45 1.24
C ASN A 127 31.25 -17.09 1.36
N PHE A 128 31.56 -15.81 1.54
CA PHE A 128 32.93 -15.35 1.79
C PHE A 128 33.47 -15.94 3.09
N LEU A 129 32.74 -15.83 4.22
CA LEU A 129 33.17 -16.40 5.50
C LEU A 129 33.31 -17.92 5.44
N ASP A 130 32.36 -18.61 4.78
CA ASP A 130 32.39 -20.05 4.59
C ASP A 130 33.64 -20.50 3.79
N SER A 131 34.06 -19.70 2.80
CA SER A 131 35.31 -19.97 2.05
C SER A 131 36.58 -19.94 2.91
N PHE A 132 36.54 -19.31 4.09
CA PHE A 132 37.61 -19.34 5.09
C PHE A 132 37.41 -20.40 6.18
N GLY A 133 36.43 -21.29 6.04
CA GLY A 133 36.09 -22.31 7.03
C GLY A 133 35.42 -21.75 8.29
N ILE A 134 34.96 -20.49 8.24
CA ILE A 134 34.20 -19.88 9.33
C ILE A 134 32.73 -20.18 9.07
N GLN A 135 32.12 -21.00 9.93
CA GLN A 135 30.67 -21.20 9.92
C GLN A 135 30.02 -20.16 10.84
N PRO A 136 29.48 -19.04 10.33
CA PRO A 136 28.75 -18.10 11.16
C PRO A 136 27.53 -18.80 11.76
N LYS A 137 27.38 -18.76 13.09
CA LYS A 137 26.21 -19.30 13.78
C LYS A 137 24.95 -18.57 13.30
N GLN A 138 24.03 -19.27 12.65
CA GLN A 138 22.68 -18.76 12.42
C GLN A 138 21.97 -18.65 13.77
N GLN A 139 21.84 -17.45 14.32
CA GLN A 139 20.75 -17.14 15.24
C GLN A 139 19.51 -16.82 14.41
N LEU A 140 18.92 -17.86 13.80
CA LEU A 140 17.55 -17.79 13.33
C LEU A 140 16.66 -17.91 14.56
N SER A 141 16.29 -16.78 15.15
CA SER A 141 15.11 -16.74 16.03
C SER A 141 13.90 -16.88 15.12
N VAL A 142 13.55 -18.12 14.82
CA VAL A 142 12.23 -18.49 14.32
C VAL A 142 11.50 -19.05 15.53
N GLU A 143 10.96 -18.17 16.35
CA GLU A 143 9.85 -18.53 17.23
C GLU A 143 8.60 -17.95 16.57
N ALA A 144 7.81 -18.85 15.99
CA ALA A 144 6.42 -18.64 15.58
C ALA A 144 5.55 -19.55 16.46
#